data_AF-A0A7X5TNK6-F1
#
_entry.id   AF-A0A7X5TNK6-F1
#
_cell.length_a   1.000
_cell.length_b   1.000
_cell.length_c   1.000
_cell.angle_alpha   90.00
_cell.angle_beta   90.00
_cell.angle_gamma   90.00
#
_symmetry.space_group_name_H-M   'P 1'
#
loop_
_entity.id
_entity.type
_entity.pdbx_description
1 polymer ?
#
loop_
_entity_poly.entity_id
_entity_poly.type
_entity_poly.pdbx_seq_one_letter_code
_entity_poly.pdbx_strand_id
1 'polypeptide(L)'
;PHFEQVLQKLIEQVGSHQEAIMNIAQRLREQGIQQGIQQGIQQGIQEGIQEGEKQASINIARAFLKNGASIELVMKSTGLSREELLSLQ
;
A
#
# COMPACT_ATOMS: atom_id res chain seq x y z
N PRO A 1 8.21 -46.02 39.16
CA PRO A 1 7.84 -46.42 37.77
C PRO A 1 6.69 -45.60 37.13
N HIS A 2 5.52 -45.45 37.77
CA HIS A 2 4.38 -44.76 37.13
C HIS A 2 4.47 -43.23 37.13
N PHE A 3 4.99 -42.63 38.20
CA PHE A 3 5.17 -41.18 38.30
C PHE A 3 6.17 -40.63 37.27
N GLU A 4 7.26 -41.35 37.02
CA GLU A 4 8.27 -40.98 36.00
C GLU A 4 7.69 -41.01 34.58
N GLN A 5 6.80 -41.97 34.28
CA GLN A 5 6.10 -42.03 32.98
C GLN A 5 5.12 -40.87 32.79
N VAL A 6 4.42 -40.49 33.86
CA VAL A 6 3.52 -39.32 33.85
C VAL A 6 4.34 -38.04 33.65
N LEU A 7 5.47 -37.91 34.35
CA LEU A 7 6.37 -36.75 34.22
C LEU A 7 6.99 -36.65 32.82
N GLN A 8 7.44 -37.77 32.24
CA GLN A 8 7.95 -37.80 30.86
C GLN A 8 6.89 -37.34 29.84
N LYS A 9 5.66 -37.86 29.94
CA LYS A 9 4.56 -37.46 29.03
C LYS A 9 4.22 -35.97 29.15
N LEU A 10 4.24 -35.42 30.37
CA LEU A 10 3.97 -34.00 30.59
C LEU A 10 5.09 -33.13 29.99
N ILE A 11 6.36 -33.53 30.14
CA ILE A 11 7.51 -32.83 29.56
C ILE A 11 7.44 -32.88 28.02
N GLU A 12 7.15 -34.03 27.42
CA GLU A 12 6.97 -34.17 25.98
C GLU A 12 5.80 -33.34 25.45
N GLN A 13 4.66 -33.34 26.14
CA GLN A 13 3.52 -32.52 25.74
C GLN A 13 3.85 -31.03 25.81
N VAL A 14 4.45 -30.54 26.89
CA VAL A 14 4.82 -29.12 27.01
C VAL A 14 5.82 -28.71 25.91
N GLY A 15 6.85 -29.53 25.66
CA GLY A 15 7.80 -29.30 24.57
C GLY A 15 7.15 -29.26 23.19
N SER A 16 6.26 -30.22 22.90
CA SER A 16 5.52 -30.29 21.63
C SER A 16 4.62 -29.06 21.40
N HIS A 17 3.95 -28.56 22.44
CA HIS A 17 3.11 -27.37 22.31
C HIS A 17 3.95 -26.10 22.13
N GLN A 18 5.13 -26.00 22.76
CA GLN A 18 6.04 -24.88 22.55
C GLN A 18 6.52 -24.79 21.10
N GLU A 19 6.94 -25.91 20.49
CA GLU A 19 7.33 -25.95 19.08
C GLU A 19 6.17 -25.57 18.15
N ALA A 20 4.97 -26.10 18.40
CA ALA A 20 3.78 -25.75 17.62
C ALA A 20 3.47 -24.25 17.70
N ILE A 21 3.54 -23.65 18.89
CA ILE A 21 3.31 -22.21 19.10
C ILE A 21 4.37 -21.39 18.37
N MET A 22 5.65 -21.75 18.47
CA MET A 22 6.73 -21.03 17.76
C MET A 22 6.55 -21.08 16.24
N ASN A 23 6.16 -22.24 15.69
CA ASN A 23 5.88 -22.39 14.27
C ASN A 23 4.69 -21.52 13.82
N ILE A 24 3.62 -21.47 14.62
CA ILE A 24 2.47 -20.61 14.34
C ILE A 24 2.89 -19.14 14.40
N ALA A 25 3.64 -18.73 15.42
CA ALA A 25 4.11 -17.35 15.57
C ALA A 25 5.00 -16.92 14.40
N GLN A 26 5.88 -17.81 13.93
CA GLN A 26 6.72 -17.57 12.75
C GLN A 26 5.87 -17.39 11.49
N ARG A 27 4.90 -18.28 11.24
CA ARG A 27 4.00 -18.17 10.09
C ARG A 27 3.15 -16.90 10.13
N LEU A 28 2.61 -16.53 11.28
CA LEU A 28 1.85 -15.29 11.45
C LEU A 28 2.72 -14.06 11.18
N ARG A 29 3.97 -14.05 11.64
CA ARG A 29 4.94 -12.98 11.35
C ARG A 29 5.20 -12.87 9.84
N GLU A 30 5.48 -13.99 9.19
CA GLU A 30 5.73 -14.04 7.75
C GLU A 30 4.52 -13.56 6.94
N GLN A 31 3.31 -14.02 7.30
CA GLN A 31 2.05 -13.58 6.70
C GLN A 31 1.84 -12.08 6.91
N GLY A 32 2.07 -11.57 8.12
CA GLY A 32 1.95 -10.14 8.42
C GLY A 32 2.92 -9.29 7.59
N ILE A 33 4.17 -9.73 7.43
CA ILE A 33 5.17 -9.04 6.59
C ILE A 33 4.73 -9.05 5.13
N GLN A 34 4.31 -10.21 4.60
CA GLN A 34 3.86 -10.32 3.21
C GLN A 34 2.64 -9.44 2.93
N GLN A 35 1.65 -9.43 3.83
CA GLN A 35 0.47 -8.59 3.73
C GLN A 35 0.84 -7.10 3.79
N GLY A 36 1.71 -6.71 4.72
CA GLY A 36 2.17 -5.31 4.84
C GLY A 36 2.90 -4.83 3.58
N ILE A 37 3.78 -5.65 3.01
CA ILE A 37 4.49 -5.33 1.76
C ILE A 37 3.49 -5.20 0.61
N GLN A 38 2.56 -6.14 0.46
CA GLN A 38 1.57 -6.11 -0.61
C GLN A 38 0.68 -4.87 -0.53
N GLN A 39 0.19 -4.54 0.68
CA GLN A 39 -0.63 -3.35 0.91
C GLN A 39 0.16 -2.07 0.63
N GLY A 40 1.40 -1.98 1.12
CA GLY A 40 2.25 -0.81 0.88
C GLY A 40 2.57 -0.59 -0.60
N ILE A 41 2.87 -1.65 -1.35
CA ILE A 41 3.10 -1.56 -2.80
C ILE A 41 1.82 -1.11 -3.51
N GLN A 42 0.67 -1.70 -3.17
CA GLN A 42 -0.60 -1.35 -3.81
C GLN A 42 -0.99 0.11 -3.56
N GLN A 43 -0.88 0.58 -2.32
CA GLN A 43 -1.13 1.98 -1.95
C GLN A 43 -0.15 2.91 -2.67
N GLY A 44 1.15 2.63 -2.63
CA GLY A 44 2.16 3.45 -3.29
C GLY A 44 1.98 3.55 -4.80
N ILE A 45 1.60 2.46 -5.48
CA ILE A 45 1.29 2.49 -6.92
C ILE A 45 0.04 3.34 -7.18
N GLN A 46 -1.02 3.18 -6.38
CA GLN A 46 -2.25 3.94 -6.56
C GLN A 46 -2.05 5.43 -6.36
N GLU A 47 -1.37 5.83 -5.28
CA GLU A 47 -1.02 7.22 -5.00
C GLU A 47 -0.10 7.79 -6.09
N GLY A 48 0.90 7.03 -6.53
CA GLY A 48 1.82 7.45 -7.58
C GLY A 48 1.14 7.66 -8.94
N ILE A 49 0.17 6.81 -9.31
CA ILE A 49 -0.63 6.98 -10.53
C ILE A 49 -1.50 8.23 -10.43
N GLN A 50 -2.22 8.42 -9.32
CA GLN A 50 -3.11 9.58 -9.15
C GLN A 50 -2.34 10.90 -9.19
N GLU A 51 -1.21 10.98 -8.48
CA GLU A 51 -0.37 12.17 -8.48
C GLU A 51 0.26 12.40 -9.86
N GLY A 52 0.69 11.33 -10.53
CA GLY A 52 1.22 11.39 -11.90
C GLY A 52 0.20 11.91 -12.91
N GLU A 53 -1.03 11.40 -12.88
CA GLU A 53 -2.13 11.86 -13.76
C GLU A 53 -2.46 13.33 -13.50
N LYS A 54 -2.58 13.73 -12.23
CA LYS A 54 -2.84 15.13 -11.86
C LYS A 54 -1.71 16.05 -12.35
N GLN A 55 -0.46 15.67 -12.12
CA GLN A 55 0.70 16.46 -12.53
C GLN A 55 0.81 16.55 -14.06
N ALA A 56 0.47 15.48 -14.78
CA ALA A 56 0.39 15.48 -16.24
C ALA A 56 -0.68 16.47 -16.74
N SER A 57 -1.89 16.44 -16.18
CA SER A 57 -2.96 17.39 -16.51
C SER A 57 -2.54 18.85 -16.27
N ILE A 58 -1.86 19.12 -15.16
CA ILE A 58 -1.33 20.47 -14.85
C ILE A 58 -0.26 20.90 -15.87
N ASN A 59 0.65 20.00 -16.23
CA ASN A 59 1.72 20.30 -17.19
C ASN A 59 1.17 20.59 -18.59
N ILE A 60 0.20 19.79 -19.03
CA ILE A 60 -0.52 20.01 -20.30
C ILE A 60 -1.25 21.36 -20.25
N ALA A 61 -1.95 21.65 -19.16
CA ALA A 61 -2.66 22.93 -19.00
C ALA A 61 -1.72 24.12 -19.11
N ARG A 62 -0.58 24.12 -18.39
CA ARG A 62 0.44 25.17 -18.47
C ARG A 62 0.96 25.33 -19.89
N ALA A 63 1.27 24.23 -20.57
CA ALA A 63 1.74 24.27 -21.95
C ALA A 63 0.70 24.89 -22.89
N PHE A 64 -0.57 24.52 -22.76
CA PHE A 64 -1.64 25.07 -23.60
C PHE A 64 -1.87 26.56 -23.35
N LEU A 65 -1.95 26.97 -22.07
CA LEU A 65 -2.13 28.38 -21.71
C LEU A 65 -0.96 29.25 -22.19
N LYS A 66 0.27 28.76 -22.05
CA LYS A 66 1.47 29.44 -22.55
C LYS A 66 1.44 29.64 -24.07
N ASN A 67 0.79 28.73 -24.80
CA ASN A 67 0.63 28.81 -26.25
C ASN A 67 -0.67 29.55 -26.67
N GLY A 68 -1.35 30.22 -25.75
CA GLY A 68 -2.52 31.05 -26.05
C GLY A 68 -3.82 30.27 -26.25
N ALA A 69 -3.88 28.99 -25.83
CA ALA A 69 -5.13 28.24 -25.85
C ALA A 69 -6.18 28.89 -24.92
N SER A 70 -7.45 28.84 -25.31
CA SER A 70 -8.54 29.36 -24.48
C SER A 70 -8.73 28.52 -23.22
N ILE A 71 -9.11 29.16 -22.11
CA ILE A 71 -9.42 28.48 -20.85
C ILE A 71 -10.42 27.34 -21.05
N GLU A 72 -11.47 27.55 -21.87
CA GLU A 72 -12.49 26.53 -22.14
C GLU A 72 -11.92 25.27 -22.82
N LEU A 73 -11.01 25.45 -23.79
CA LEU A 73 -10.34 24.32 -24.43
C LEU A 73 -9.47 23.57 -23.43
N VAL A 74 -8.71 24.30 -22.62
CA VAL A 74 -7.83 23.68 -21.61
C VAL A 74 -8.64 22.88 -20.59
N MET A 75 -9.74 23.43 -20.06
CA MET A 75 -10.63 22.71 -19.14
C MET A 75 -11.13 21.40 -19.74
N LYS A 76 -11.59 21.44 -21.00
CA LYS A 76 -12.10 20.25 -21.70
C LYS A 76 -11.02 19.20 -21.94
N SER A 77 -9.77 19.62 -22.15
CA SER A 77 -8.65 18.73 -22.44
C SER A 77 -8.00 18.13 -21.22
N THR A 78 -7.95 18.84 -20.08
CA THR A 78 -7.21 18.41 -18.88
C THR A 78 -8.11 17.99 -17.72
N GLY A 79 -9.41 18.29 -17.80
CA GLY A 79 -10.38 18.05 -16.73
C GLY A 79 -10.24 19.01 -15.54
N LEU A 80 -9.33 19.97 -15.61
CA LEU A 80 -9.15 20.98 -14.56
C LEU A 80 -10.28 22.00 -14.59
N SER A 81 -10.68 22.46 -13.40
CA SER A 81 -11.63 23.54 -13.22
C SER A 81 -11.04 24.89 -13.65
N ARG A 82 -11.91 25.88 -13.88
CA ARG A 82 -11.49 27.25 -14.17
C ARG A 82 -10.63 27.82 -13.04
N GLU A 83 -10.99 27.53 -11.78
CA GLU A 83 -10.27 28.01 -10.59
C GLU A 83 -8.85 27.44 -10.54
N GLU A 84 -8.71 26.14 -10.78
CA GLU A 84 -7.39 25.49 -10.88
C GLU A 84 -6.56 26.12 -12.00
N LEU A 85 -7.14 26.36 -13.18
CA LEU A 85 -6.41 26.98 -14.29
C LEU A 85 -5.98 28.42 -14.02
N LEU A 86 -6.82 29.22 -13.36
CA LEU A 86 -6.48 30.59 -12.98
C LEU A 86 -5.32 30.63 -11.97
N SER A 87 -5.17 29.60 -11.13
CA SER A 87 -4.03 29.47 -10.22
C SER A 87 -2.70 29.10 -10.91
N LEU A 88 -2.74 28.70 -12.19
CA LEU A 88 -1.56 28.32 -12.98
C LEU A 88 -0.99 29.46 -13.83
N GLN A 89 -1.67 30.62 -13.88
CA GLN A 89 -1.32 31.77 -14.72
C GLN A 89 -0.42 32.79 -14.00
#